data_AF-A0A4R3LTK9-F1
#
_entry.id   AF-A0A4R3LTK9-F1
#
_cell.length_a   1.000
_cell.length_b   1.000
_cell.length_c   1.000
_cell.angle_alpha   90.00
_cell.angle_beta   90.00
_cell.angle_gamma   90.00
#
_symmetry.space_group_name_H-M   'P 1'
#
loop_
_entity.id
_entity.type
_entity.pdbx_description
1 polymer ?
#
loop_
_entity_poly.entity_id
_entity_poly.type
_entity_poly.pdbx_seq_one_letter_code
_entity_poly.pdbx_strand_id
1 'polypeptide(L)'
;MRGLGAMVLGLGLFGTTAAFADAAKTGWWIRMDTAKTVAQSVELSGGSSRDTVTPFMTWKKGDAPEFDLPPALVNLPTLRLRGASTPREADVRFCVYYGPQAVEEFEFDGVESETMRQTSRDDCR
;
A
#
# COMPACT_ATOMS: atom_id res chain seq x y z
N MET A 1 8.93 65.94 -25.94
CA MET A 1 7.82 65.33 -25.18
C MET A 1 7.90 63.82 -25.33
N ARG A 2 7.45 63.11 -24.30
CA ARG A 2 7.68 61.69 -24.01
C ARG A 2 6.94 60.73 -24.96
N GLY A 3 7.53 59.56 -25.19
CA GLY A 3 6.86 58.29 -25.56
C GLY A 3 7.90 57.18 -25.51
N LEU A 4 8.04 56.35 -24.45
CA LEU A 4 7.20 55.18 -24.10
C LEU A 4 6.84 54.40 -25.37
N GLY A 5 7.23 53.15 -25.61
CA GLY A 5 7.86 52.11 -24.82
C GLY A 5 7.54 50.81 -25.56
N ALA A 6 8.45 49.84 -25.61
CA ALA A 6 8.14 48.49 -26.09
C ALA A 6 9.16 47.50 -25.52
N MET A 7 8.84 46.97 -24.35
CA MET A 7 9.53 45.80 -23.79
C MET A 7 8.76 44.57 -24.27
N VAL A 8 9.30 43.88 -25.28
CA VAL A 8 8.76 42.59 -25.74
C VAL A 8 9.39 41.50 -24.88
N LEU A 9 8.66 41.05 -23.87
CA LEU A 9 8.97 39.85 -23.10
C LEU A 9 8.56 38.63 -23.93
N GLY A 10 9.56 37.98 -24.52
CA GLY A 10 9.41 36.75 -25.28
C GLY A 10 9.06 35.56 -24.37
N LEU A 11 8.06 34.81 -24.83
CA LEU A 11 7.44 33.63 -24.22
C LEU A 11 8.44 32.63 -23.62
N GLY A 12 8.27 32.32 -22.33
CA GLY A 12 8.74 31.07 -21.75
C GLY A 12 7.80 29.93 -22.14
N LEU A 13 8.32 28.98 -22.92
CA LEU A 13 7.70 27.67 -23.15
C LEU A 13 7.70 26.90 -21.81
N PHE A 14 6.60 27.00 -21.07
CA PHE A 14 6.35 26.08 -19.97
C PHE A 14 5.98 24.71 -20.57
N GLY A 15 7.00 23.85 -20.69
CA GLY A 15 6.78 22.43 -20.92
C GLY A 15 5.98 21.86 -19.75
N THR A 16 4.72 21.55 -20.01
CA THR A 16 3.88 20.79 -19.07
C THR A 16 4.36 19.35 -19.12
N THR A 17 5.27 18.99 -18.22
CA THR A 17 5.48 17.58 -17.89
C THR A 17 4.20 17.09 -17.24
N ALA A 18 3.34 16.42 -18.01
CA ALA A 18 2.24 15.66 -17.46
C ALA A 18 2.85 14.55 -16.59
N ALA A 19 2.97 14.81 -15.29
CA ALA A 19 3.15 13.76 -14.32
C ALA A 19 1.91 12.87 -14.46
N PHE A 20 2.10 11.64 -14.92
CA PHE A 20 1.09 10.61 -14.77
C PHE A 20 0.83 10.53 -13.26
N ALA A 21 -0.27 11.11 -12.82
CA ALA A 21 -0.73 10.96 -11.46
C ALA A 21 -1.01 9.47 -11.30
N ASP A 22 -0.08 8.76 -10.66
CA ASP A 22 -0.32 7.42 -10.15
C ASP A 22 -1.68 7.49 -9.45
N ALA A 23 -2.65 6.71 -9.94
CA ALA A 23 -4.02 6.83 -9.49
C ALA A 23 -4.00 6.64 -7.97
N ALA A 24 -4.26 7.73 -7.22
CA ALA A 24 -4.05 7.75 -5.79
C ALA A 24 -4.84 6.59 -5.19
N LYS A 25 -4.15 5.62 -4.59
CA LYS A 25 -4.79 4.49 -3.91
C LYS A 25 -5.78 5.08 -2.89
N THR A 26 -7.03 4.63 -2.91
CA THR A 26 -8.11 5.17 -2.06
C THR A 26 -8.67 4.17 -1.06
N GLY A 27 -8.29 2.89 -1.16
CA GLY A 27 -8.77 1.81 -0.29
C GLY A 27 -7.64 1.06 0.40
N TRP A 28 -7.91 -0.16 0.85
CA TRP A 28 -6.90 -1.03 1.47
C TRP A 28 -5.89 -1.56 0.45
N TRP A 29 -4.62 -1.46 0.78
CA TRP A 29 -3.52 -2.04 0.02
C TRP A 29 -2.37 -2.42 0.95
N ILE A 30 -1.48 -3.28 0.44
CA ILE A 30 -0.34 -3.80 1.18
C ILE A 30 0.95 -3.45 0.44
N ARG A 31 1.99 -3.15 1.21
CA ARG A 31 3.38 -3.04 0.74
C ARG A 31 4.29 -3.99 1.51
N MET A 32 4.83 -4.98 0.83
CA MET A 32 5.86 -5.88 1.36
C MET A 32 7.18 -5.14 1.51
N ASP A 33 7.84 -5.27 2.67
CA ASP A 33 9.25 -4.93 2.82
C ASP A 33 10.06 -6.12 2.29
N THR A 34 10.37 -6.09 0.99
CA THR A 34 11.09 -7.18 0.32
C THR A 34 12.55 -7.31 0.75
N ALA A 35 13.11 -6.28 1.41
CA ALA A 35 14.47 -6.32 1.92
C ALA A 35 14.53 -7.07 3.26
N LYS A 36 13.51 -6.94 4.11
CA LYS A 36 13.42 -7.62 5.41
C LYS A 36 12.63 -8.94 5.36
N THR A 37 11.79 -9.16 4.35
CA THR A 37 11.04 -10.41 4.20
C THR A 37 11.94 -11.54 3.68
N VAL A 38 12.15 -12.55 4.53
CA VAL A 38 12.94 -13.75 4.23
C VAL A 38 12.09 -14.85 3.60
N ALA A 39 10.80 -14.90 3.93
CA ALA A 39 9.86 -15.91 3.43
C ALA A 39 9.85 -16.00 1.90
N GLN A 40 9.70 -17.23 1.40
CA GLN A 40 9.55 -17.51 -0.04
C GLN A 40 8.16 -17.18 -0.53
N SER A 41 7.15 -17.35 0.33
CA SER A 41 5.79 -16.90 0.07
C SER A 41 5.06 -16.54 1.35
N VAL A 42 4.04 -15.69 1.21
CA VAL A 42 3.15 -15.26 2.29
C VAL A 42 1.72 -15.46 1.82
N GLU A 43 0.97 -16.33 2.50
CA GLU A 43 -0.46 -16.49 2.27
C GLU A 43 -1.23 -15.42 3.04
N LEU A 44 -2.10 -14.71 2.34
CA LEU A 44 -2.90 -13.62 2.89
C LEU A 44 -4.38 -13.97 2.82
N SER A 45 -5.03 -13.82 3.97
CA SER A 45 -6.47 -14.00 4.15
C SER A 45 -7.07 -12.77 4.82
N GLY A 46 -8.29 -12.41 4.46
CA GLY A 46 -8.91 -11.18 4.94
C GLY A 46 -10.43 -11.24 5.01
N GLY A 47 -11.01 -10.41 5.87
CA GLY A 47 -12.45 -10.27 6.07
C GLY A 47 -12.77 -9.09 7.00
N SER A 48 -14.04 -8.83 7.29
CA SER A 48 -14.45 -7.78 8.23
C SER A 48 -14.38 -8.20 9.70
N SER A 49 -14.27 -9.51 9.96
CA SER A 49 -14.27 -10.13 11.29
C SER A 49 -13.58 -11.49 11.22
N ARG A 50 -13.33 -12.12 12.38
CA ARG A 50 -12.73 -13.47 12.47
C ARG A 50 -13.47 -14.52 11.64
N ASP A 51 -14.81 -14.48 11.65
CA ASP A 51 -15.65 -15.51 11.00
C ASP A 51 -15.78 -15.30 9.47
N THR A 52 -15.32 -14.16 8.97
CA THR A 52 -15.39 -13.81 7.54
C THR A 52 -14.02 -13.82 6.86
N VAL A 53 -12.95 -14.19 7.58
CA VAL A 53 -11.60 -14.26 7.01
C VAL A 53 -11.51 -15.40 6.00
N THR A 54 -11.24 -15.05 4.75
CA THR A 54 -11.02 -16.00 3.65
C THR A 54 -9.70 -15.74 2.94
N PRO A 55 -8.99 -16.76 2.45
CA PRO A 55 -7.81 -16.58 1.61
C PRO A 55 -8.14 -15.75 0.36
N PHE A 56 -7.26 -14.84 -0.03
CA PHE A 56 -7.45 -14.03 -1.24
C PHE A 56 -6.19 -13.87 -2.10
N MET A 57 -5.00 -14.08 -1.54
CA MET A 57 -3.74 -13.96 -2.29
C MET A 57 -2.64 -14.79 -1.63
N THR A 58 -1.68 -15.22 -2.45
CA THR A 58 -0.36 -15.66 -1.99
C THR A 58 0.68 -14.78 -2.68
N TRP A 59 1.40 -13.96 -1.90
CA TRP A 59 2.55 -13.23 -2.41
C TRP A 59 3.77 -14.15 -2.43
N LYS A 60 4.57 -14.10 -3.49
CA LYS A 60 5.82 -14.86 -3.61
C LYS A 60 7.00 -13.92 -3.76
N LYS A 61 8.17 -14.37 -3.29
CA LYS A 61 9.41 -13.63 -3.48
C LYS A 61 9.68 -13.40 -4.97
N GLY A 62 9.77 -12.13 -5.37
CA GLY A 62 9.91 -11.71 -6.76
C GLY A 62 8.64 -11.12 -7.37
N ASP A 63 7.48 -11.29 -6.73
CA ASP A 63 6.25 -10.59 -7.11
C ASP A 63 6.36 -9.08 -6.80
N ALA A 64 5.42 -8.30 -7.33
CA ALA A 64 5.33 -6.87 -7.03
C ALA A 64 5.21 -6.64 -5.51
N PRO A 65 5.96 -5.68 -4.94
CA PRO A 65 5.95 -5.43 -3.50
C PRO A 65 4.66 -4.74 -3.05
N GLU A 66 3.95 -4.07 -3.96
CA GLU A 66 2.73 -3.32 -3.66
C GLU A 66 1.55 -3.90 -4.43
N PHE A 67 0.43 -4.09 -3.74
CA PHE A 67 -0.80 -4.58 -4.36
C PHE A 67 -2.04 -4.12 -3.59
N ASP A 68 -3.11 -3.85 -4.33
CA ASP A 68 -4.41 -3.52 -3.76
C ASP A 68 -5.12 -4.78 -3.28
N LEU A 69 -5.93 -4.65 -2.23
CA LEU A 69 -6.80 -5.75 -1.81
C LEU A 69 -7.95 -5.93 -2.82
N PRO A 70 -8.52 -7.14 -2.91
CA PRO A 70 -9.63 -7.40 -3.82
C PRO A 70 -10.86 -6.53 -3.50
N PRO A 71 -11.77 -6.30 -4.48
CA PRO A 71 -12.94 -5.43 -4.30
C PRO A 71 -13.81 -5.73 -3.08
N ALA A 72 -13.88 -7.00 -2.67
CA ALA A 72 -14.64 -7.43 -1.49
C ALA A 72 -14.06 -6.90 -0.17
N LEU A 73 -12.77 -6.54 -0.14
CA LEU A 73 -12.05 -6.12 1.05
C LEU A 73 -11.65 -4.63 1.00
N VAL A 74 -11.37 -4.10 -0.19
CA VAL A 74 -10.71 -2.79 -0.41
C VAL A 74 -11.40 -1.59 0.26
N ASN A 75 -12.71 -1.64 0.49
CA ASN A 75 -13.48 -0.55 1.10
C ASN A 75 -14.07 -0.88 2.48
N LEU A 76 -13.68 -1.99 3.11
CA LEU A 76 -14.22 -2.36 4.42
C LEU A 76 -13.82 -1.33 5.50
N PRO A 77 -14.73 -0.87 6.37
CA PRO A 77 -14.38 0.07 7.44
C PRO A 77 -13.40 -0.52 8.47
N THR A 78 -13.46 -1.84 8.63
CA THR A 78 -12.57 -2.65 9.48
C THR A 78 -12.06 -3.82 8.66
N LEU A 79 -10.76 -4.06 8.70
CA LEU A 79 -10.11 -5.18 8.06
C LEU A 79 -9.51 -6.10 9.12
N ARG A 80 -9.92 -7.36 9.15
CA ARG A 80 -9.16 -8.44 9.79
C ARG A 80 -8.26 -9.05 8.72
N LEU A 81 -6.95 -8.98 8.92
CA LEU A 81 -5.96 -9.57 8.02
C LEU A 81 -5.23 -10.69 8.76
N ARG A 82 -4.96 -11.79 8.04
CA ARG A 82 -4.15 -12.91 8.52
C ARG A 82 -3.06 -13.20 7.49
N GLY A 83 -1.82 -13.27 7.97
CA GLY A 83 -0.65 -13.68 7.20
C GLY A 83 -0.14 -15.05 7.66
N ALA A 84 0.39 -15.84 6.73
CA ALA A 84 1.12 -17.07 7.06
C ALA A 84 2.38 -17.18 6.16
N SER A 85 3.55 -17.37 6.78
CA SER A 85 4.82 -17.45 6.06
C SER A 85 5.17 -18.87 5.61
N THR A 86 5.91 -18.98 4.50
CA THR A 86 6.50 -20.24 4.02
C THR A 86 7.97 -20.00 3.63
N PRO A 87 8.94 -20.76 4.19
CA PRO A 87 8.76 -21.75 5.26
C PRO A 87 8.25 -21.08 6.55
N ARG A 88 7.62 -21.87 7.42
CA ARG A 88 6.84 -21.35 8.56
C ARG A 88 7.65 -20.48 9.52
N GLU A 89 8.96 -20.67 9.64
CA GLU A 89 9.79 -19.89 10.58
C GLU A 89 10.50 -18.73 9.88
N ALA A 90 10.15 -18.43 8.62
CA ALA A 90 10.75 -17.32 7.90
C ALA A 90 10.06 -16.00 8.23
N ASP A 91 10.90 -14.98 8.46
CA ASP A 91 10.48 -13.62 8.75
C ASP A 91 9.70 -13.00 7.59
N VAL A 92 8.63 -12.30 7.94
CA VAL A 92 7.80 -11.51 7.05
C VAL A 92 7.64 -10.13 7.63
N ARG A 93 7.86 -9.11 6.79
CA ARG A 93 7.50 -7.73 7.13
C ARG A 93 6.75 -7.06 5.98
N PHE A 94 5.61 -6.46 6.31
CA PHE A 94 4.86 -5.64 5.37
C PHE A 94 4.02 -4.62 6.11
N CYS A 95 3.54 -3.65 5.35
CA CYS A 95 2.67 -2.60 5.86
C CYS A 95 1.32 -2.61 5.16
N VAL A 96 0.28 -2.36 5.94
CA VAL A 96 -1.08 -2.19 5.47
C VAL A 96 -1.44 -0.72 5.48
N TYR A 97 -2.06 -0.27 4.40
CA TYR A 97 -2.43 1.12 4.18
C TYR A 97 -3.92 1.22 3.86
N TYR A 98 -4.51 2.36 4.19
CA TYR A 98 -5.80 2.78 3.65
C TYR A 98 -5.65 4.14 2.99
N GLY A 99 -5.83 4.19 1.68
CA GLY A 99 -5.50 5.37 0.90
C GLY A 99 -4.01 5.74 1.03
N PRO A 100 -3.61 7.01 1.21
CA PRO A 100 -2.20 7.40 1.36
C PRO A 100 -1.60 7.11 2.74
N GLN A 101 -2.33 6.45 3.64
CA GLN A 101 -2.02 6.42 5.05
C GLN A 101 -1.66 5.01 5.54
N ALA A 102 -0.52 4.92 6.23
CA ALA A 102 -0.12 3.71 6.94
C ALA A 102 -1.05 3.45 8.13
N VAL A 103 -1.48 2.19 8.24
CA VAL A 103 -2.49 1.76 9.21
C VAL A 103 -1.90 0.77 10.21
N GLU A 104 -1.10 -0.19 9.74
CA GLU A 104 -0.53 -1.25 10.58
C GLU A 104 0.75 -1.80 9.94
N GLU A 105 1.81 -1.98 10.73
CA GLU A 105 2.97 -2.80 10.37
C GLU A 105 2.80 -4.24 10.86
N PHE A 106 3.04 -5.20 9.95
CA PHE A 106 3.16 -6.60 10.29
C PHE A 106 4.64 -6.97 10.30
N GLU A 107 5.10 -7.52 11.41
CA GLU A 107 6.40 -8.19 11.54
C GLU A 107 6.19 -9.50 12.28
N PHE A 108 6.37 -10.64 11.59
CA PHE A 108 6.09 -11.95 12.17
C PHE A 108 6.85 -13.08 11.47
N ASP A 109 7.01 -14.19 12.17
CA ASP A 109 7.24 -15.52 11.63
C ASP A 109 6.02 -16.41 11.89
N GLY A 110 5.78 -17.41 11.04
CA GLY A 110 4.67 -18.34 11.22
C GLY A 110 3.35 -17.78 10.75
N VAL A 111 2.51 -17.37 11.69
CA VAL A 111 1.13 -16.94 11.43
C VAL A 111 0.79 -15.79 12.35
N GLU A 112 0.34 -14.69 11.77
CA GLU A 112 -0.07 -13.50 12.50
C GLU A 112 -1.45 -13.02 12.04
N SER A 113 -2.20 -12.33 12.89
CA SER A 113 -3.52 -11.81 12.52
C SER A 113 -3.93 -10.57 13.31
N GLU A 114 -4.22 -9.49 12.59
CA GLU A 114 -4.63 -8.22 13.20
C GLU A 114 -5.97 -7.68 12.68
N THR A 115 -6.65 -6.90 13.53
CA THR A 115 -7.87 -6.17 13.18
C THR A 115 -7.61 -4.68 13.19
N MET A 116 -7.75 -4.05 12.04
CA MET A 116 -7.42 -2.63 11.86
C MET A 116 -8.61 -1.85 11.31
N ARG A 117 -8.69 -0.55 11.63
CA ARG A 117 -9.71 0.37 11.12
C ARG A 117 -9.07 1.34 10.13
N GLN A 118 -9.85 1.85 9.18
CA GLN A 118 -9.36 2.86 8.21
C GLN A 118 -8.79 4.12 8.90
N THR A 119 -9.28 4.41 10.11
CA THR A 119 -8.86 5.53 10.94
C THR A 119 -7.69 5.23 11.87
N SER A 120 -7.24 3.97 11.94
CA SER A 120 -6.00 3.63 12.63
C SER A 120 -4.82 4.33 11.96
N ARG A 121 -3.73 4.49 12.71
CA ARG A 121 -2.51 5.15 12.25
C ARG A 121 -1.34 4.38 12.83
N ASP A 122 -0.39 4.08 11.98
CA ASP A 122 0.88 3.51 12.37
C ASP A 122 2.00 4.21 11.59
N ASP A 123 3.20 4.22 12.14
CA ASP A 123 4.39 4.70 11.48
C ASP A 123 5.16 3.53 10.88
N CYS A 124 4.56 2.96 9.83
CA CYS A 124 5.26 2.05 8.93
C CYS A 124 6.64 2.59 8.53
N ARG A 125 7.70 1.92 9.01
CA ARG A 125 9.10 2.37 8.95
C ARG A 125 9.99 1.44 8.14
#